data_AF-A0A835VZR0-F1
#
_entry.id   AF-A0A835VZR0-F1
#
_cell.length_a   1.000
_cell.length_b   1.000
_cell.length_c   1.000
_cell.angle_alpha   90.00
_cell.angle_beta   90.00
_cell.angle_gamma   90.00
#
_symmetry.space_group_name_H-M   'P 1'
#
loop_
_entity.id
_entity.type
_entity.pdbx_description
1 polymer ?
#
loop_
_entity_poly.entity_id
_entity_poly.type
_entity_poly.pdbx_seq_one_letter_code
_entity_poly.pdbx_strand_id
1 'polypeptide(L)'
;MDQECYTGVHLGLYVPLAVVFLFFFCLGPPLLNAALLYRVRAALDEHNKRQVYGFMYSRYHRKYYWWDSVLMLQTIALVAVDVFGRAVVVEWQALMLLSVLIAIAMINILCGAIKGRLVRHLEFSSTSVLSLTVTLNLYYVTGQGELLVKQAGGAAIAVLVLLLNLGLIAVFVALIVRSYVSDDR
;
A
#
# COMPACT_ATOMS: atom_id res chain seq x y z
N MET A 1 14.16 -8.90 -26.72
CA MET A 1 15.25 -8.98 -25.74
C MET A 1 15.23 -10.41 -25.23
N ASP A 2 15.99 -11.30 -25.88
CA ASP A 2 15.92 -12.76 -25.68
C ASP A 2 17.20 -13.25 -24.98
N GLN A 3 17.50 -12.64 -23.82
CA GLN A 3 18.58 -13.11 -22.95
C GLN A 3 17.98 -13.93 -21.83
N GLU A 4 18.52 -15.12 -21.60
CA GLU A 4 18.16 -15.98 -20.49
C GLU A 4 18.38 -15.25 -19.16
N CYS A 5 17.32 -15.06 -18.38
CA CYS A 5 17.41 -14.52 -17.04
C CYS A 5 18.22 -15.47 -16.15
N TYR A 6 19.07 -14.91 -15.29
CA TYR A 6 19.92 -15.64 -14.33
C TYR A 6 21.12 -16.42 -14.91
N THR A 7 21.54 -16.15 -16.16
CA THR A 7 22.76 -16.72 -16.72
C THR A 7 23.85 -15.65 -16.98
N GLY A 8 25.12 -16.04 -16.83
CA GLY A 8 26.30 -15.22 -17.14
C GLY A 8 26.35 -13.87 -16.42
N VAL A 9 26.43 -12.79 -17.20
CA VAL A 9 26.61 -11.39 -16.73
C VAL A 9 25.39 -10.89 -15.94
N HIS A 10 24.19 -11.41 -16.22
CA HIS A 10 22.97 -11.00 -15.52
C HIS A 10 22.98 -11.42 -14.05
N LEU A 11 23.46 -12.63 -13.76
CA LEU A 11 23.59 -13.15 -12.39
C LEU A 11 24.75 -12.48 -11.63
N GLY A 12 25.89 -12.30 -12.30
CA GLY A 12 27.11 -11.79 -11.65
C GLY A 12 27.12 -10.30 -11.37
N LEU A 13 26.49 -9.48 -12.23
CA LEU A 13 26.55 -8.02 -12.12
C LEU A 13 25.20 -7.39 -11.78
N TYR A 14 24.13 -7.76 -12.50
CA TYR A 14 22.84 -7.07 -12.39
C TYR A 14 22.02 -7.49 -11.17
N VAL A 15 22.06 -8.75 -10.76
CA VAL A 15 21.39 -9.22 -9.53
C VAL A 15 21.96 -8.55 -8.26
N PRO A 16 23.28 -8.57 -7.99
CA PRO A 16 23.80 -7.90 -6.81
C PRO A 16 23.60 -6.38 -6.85
N LEU A 17 23.71 -5.76 -8.04
CA LEU A 17 23.39 -4.35 -8.20
C LEU A 17 21.92 -4.07 -7.86
N ALA A 18 20.98 -4.87 -8.38
CA ALA A 18 19.57 -4.77 -8.07
C ALA A 18 19.30 -4.94 -6.57
N VAL A 19 19.96 -5.88 -5.89
CA VAL A 19 19.85 -6.08 -4.44
C VAL A 19 20.32 -4.84 -3.68
N VAL A 20 21.45 -4.24 -4.07
CA VAL A 20 21.97 -3.00 -3.46
C VAL A 20 20.98 -1.85 -3.67
N PHE A 21 20.48 -1.65 -4.90
CA PHE A 21 19.48 -0.62 -5.18
C PHE A 21 18.20 -0.83 -4.38
N LEU A 22 17.69 -2.06 -4.30
CA LEU A 22 16.49 -2.38 -3.53
C LEU A 22 16.71 -2.09 -2.04
N PHE A 23 17.87 -2.45 -1.48
CA PHE A 23 18.19 -2.14 -0.09
C PHE A 23 18.27 -0.63 0.16
N PHE A 24 19.03 0.12 -0.65
CA PHE A 24 19.19 1.55 -0.42
C PHE A 24 17.94 2.37 -0.73
N PHE A 25 17.21 2.06 -1.79
CA PHE A 25 16.06 2.85 -2.21
C PHE A 25 14.74 2.40 -1.56
N CYS A 26 14.57 1.13 -1.22
CA CYS A 26 13.38 0.69 -0.49
C CYS A 26 13.57 0.82 1.03
N LEU A 27 14.70 0.40 1.60
CA LEU A 27 14.90 0.46 3.06
C LEU A 27 15.54 1.76 3.54
N GLY A 28 16.24 2.51 2.68
CA GLY A 28 16.81 3.80 3.04
C GLY A 28 15.75 4.81 3.51
N PRO A 29 14.68 5.09 2.75
CA PRO A 29 13.64 6.03 3.16
C PRO A 29 12.97 5.73 4.52
N PRO A 30 12.51 4.49 4.83
CA PRO A 30 11.91 4.20 6.14
C PRO A 30 12.91 4.29 7.28
N LEU A 31 14.18 3.92 7.07
CA LEU A 31 15.25 4.04 8.07
C LEU A 31 15.65 5.49 8.32
N LEU A 32 15.77 6.29 7.27
CA LEU A 32 16.04 7.72 7.37
C LEU A 32 14.90 8.44 8.11
N ASN A 33 13.65 8.10 7.80
CA ASN A 33 12.49 8.66 8.49
C ASN A 33 12.50 8.29 9.98
N ALA A 34 12.74 7.01 10.32
CA ALA A 34 12.86 6.55 11.70
C ALA A 34 14.03 7.24 12.45
N ALA A 35 15.20 7.36 11.81
CA ALA A 35 16.38 7.99 12.39
C ALA A 35 16.18 9.49 12.61
N LEU A 36 15.55 10.18 11.66
CA LEU A 36 15.23 11.60 11.77
C LEU A 36 14.25 11.85 12.92
N LEU A 37 13.19 11.05 13.03
CA LEU A 37 12.25 11.14 14.17
C LEU A 37 12.91 10.78 15.50
N TYR A 38 13.83 9.80 15.52
CA TYR A 38 14.58 9.46 16.72
C TYR A 38 15.52 10.58 17.18
N ARG A 39 16.15 11.31 16.24
CA ARG A 39 17.00 12.47 16.57
C ARG A 39 16.20 13.70 16.97
N VAL A 40 15.08 13.95 16.30
CA VAL A 40 14.21 15.11 16.60
C VAL A 40 13.46 14.94 17.92
N ARG A 41 13.23 13.70 18.39
CA ARG A 41 12.72 13.40 19.74
C ARG A 41 13.45 14.15 20.85
N ALA A 42 14.77 14.31 20.76
CA ALA A 42 15.57 14.98 21.80
C ALA A 42 15.44 16.51 21.77
N ALA A 43 14.97 17.08 20.65
CA ALA A 43 14.81 18.52 20.44
C ALA A 43 13.35 19.01 20.60
N LEU A 44 12.46 18.15 21.14
CA LEU A 44 11.02 18.41 21.22
C LEU A 44 10.58 19.31 22.39
N ASP A 45 11.47 19.67 23.32
CA ASP A 45 11.16 20.60 24.43
C ASP A 45 11.23 22.08 24.02
N GLU A 46 11.74 22.37 22.81
CA GLU A 46 11.90 23.74 22.32
C GLU A 46 10.68 24.17 21.50
N HIS A 47 9.93 25.15 22.02
CA HIS A 47 8.66 25.65 21.46
C HIS A 47 8.72 26.03 19.97
N ASN A 48 9.88 26.43 19.47
CA ASN A 48 10.06 26.95 18.12
C ASN A 48 10.07 25.84 17.03
N LYS A 49 10.54 24.62 17.35
CA LYS A 49 10.58 23.51 16.37
C LYS A 49 9.25 22.76 16.21
N ARG A 50 8.29 23.05 17.10
CA ARG A 50 6.94 22.45 17.10
C ARG A 50 6.07 22.92 15.94
N GLN A 51 6.34 24.10 15.37
CA GLN A 51 5.62 24.60 14.19
C GLN A 51 6.09 23.93 12.89
N VAL A 52 7.38 23.64 12.75
CA VAL A 52 7.95 23.03 11.53
C VAL A 52 7.67 21.52 11.45
N TYR A 53 7.80 20.80 12.58
CA TYR A 53 7.51 19.35 12.64
C TYR A 53 6.08 19.02 13.09
N GLY A 54 5.29 20.05 13.42
CA GLY A 54 3.93 19.91 13.94
C GLY A 54 2.99 19.18 12.97
N PHE A 55 3.16 19.36 11.66
CA PHE A 55 2.35 18.68 10.65
C PHE A 55 2.55 17.15 10.65
N MET A 56 3.82 16.68 10.70
CA MET A 56 4.13 15.24 10.78
C MET A 56 3.65 14.63 12.11
N TYR A 57 3.82 15.33 13.23
CA TYR A 57 3.38 14.84 14.55
C TYR A 57 1.88 15.02 14.82
N SER A 58 1.16 15.86 14.05
CA SER A 58 -0.27 16.11 14.23
C SER A 58 -1.12 14.89 13.87
N ARG A 59 -0.70 14.14 12.84
CA ARG A 59 -1.45 13.02 12.25
C ARG A 59 -1.48 11.74 13.11
N TYR A 60 -0.48 11.54 13.97
CA TYR A 60 -0.33 10.31 14.78
C TYR A 60 -0.36 10.61 16.28
N HIS A 61 -0.79 9.63 17.08
CA HIS A 61 -0.59 9.72 18.53
C HIS A 61 0.90 9.73 18.87
N ARG A 62 1.30 10.53 19.87
CA ARG A 62 2.71 10.72 20.28
C ARG A 62 3.43 9.41 20.64
N LYS A 63 2.66 8.34 20.95
CA LYS A 63 3.13 6.97 21.21
C LYS A 63 3.57 6.20 19.94
N TYR A 64 3.09 6.59 18.77
CA TYR A 64 3.31 5.90 17.49
C TYR A 64 4.16 6.75 16.52
N TYR A 65 5.24 7.35 17.01
CA TYR A 65 6.10 8.20 16.18
C TYR A 65 6.74 7.42 14.99
N TRP A 66 7.05 6.14 15.16
CA TRP A 66 7.66 5.29 14.13
C TRP A 66 6.65 4.74 13.11
N TRP A 67 5.37 5.10 13.20
CA TRP A 67 4.31 4.52 12.38
C TRP A 67 4.44 4.86 10.89
N ASP A 68 4.97 6.03 10.55
CA ASP A 68 5.24 6.37 9.15
C ASP A 68 6.22 5.37 8.50
N SER A 69 7.21 4.89 9.26
CA SER A 69 8.11 3.82 8.79
C SER A 69 7.39 2.48 8.61
N VAL A 70 6.35 2.19 9.40
CA VAL A 70 5.50 1.00 9.22
C VAL A 70 4.69 1.10 7.94
N LEU A 71 4.06 2.24 7.67
CA LEU A 71 3.29 2.47 6.44
C LEU A 71 4.18 2.35 5.19
N MET A 72 5.42 2.84 5.27
CA MET A 72 6.41 2.63 4.22
C MET A 72 6.76 1.15 4.05
N LEU A 73 6.97 0.41 5.15
CA LEU A 73 7.25 -1.03 5.11
C LEU A 73 6.10 -1.83 4.50
N GLN A 74 4.85 -1.50 4.83
CA GLN A 74 3.66 -2.12 4.25
C GLN A 74 3.61 -1.90 2.72
N THR A 75 3.94 -0.69 2.26
CA THR A 75 4.01 -0.38 0.83
C THR A 75 5.11 -1.18 0.14
N ILE A 76 6.28 -1.31 0.77
CA ILE A 76 7.39 -2.14 0.26
C ILE A 76 6.98 -3.60 0.17
N ALA A 77 6.22 -4.13 1.14
CA ALA A 77 5.73 -5.50 1.09
C ALA A 77 4.80 -5.74 -0.12
N LEU A 78 3.91 -4.80 -0.43
CA LEU A 78 3.05 -4.88 -1.62
C LEU A 78 3.85 -4.86 -2.92
N VAL A 79 4.84 -3.96 -3.03
CA VAL A 79 5.72 -3.87 -4.20
C VAL A 79 6.57 -5.14 -4.34
N ALA A 80 7.05 -5.70 -3.23
CA ALA A 80 7.80 -6.95 -3.23
C ALA A 80 6.96 -8.09 -3.81
N VAL A 81 5.69 -8.23 -3.39
CA VAL A 81 4.79 -9.25 -3.96
C VAL A 81 4.55 -9.01 -5.45
N ASP A 82 4.41 -7.77 -5.92
CA ASP A 82 4.26 -7.51 -7.36
C ASP A 82 5.52 -7.88 -8.17
N VAL A 83 6.70 -7.51 -7.67
CA VAL A 83 7.97 -7.75 -8.37
C VAL A 83 8.31 -9.24 -8.37
N PHE A 84 8.28 -9.91 -7.22
CA PHE A 84 8.60 -11.33 -7.11
C PHE A 84 7.47 -12.22 -7.64
N GLY A 85 6.22 -11.76 -7.58
CA GLY A 85 5.05 -12.48 -8.05
C GLY A 85 5.06 -12.74 -9.55
N ARG A 86 5.75 -11.91 -10.35
CA ARG A 86 5.90 -12.10 -11.80
C ARG A 86 6.61 -13.40 -12.19
N ALA A 87 7.39 -13.99 -11.27
CA ALA A 87 8.07 -15.27 -11.48
C ALA A 87 7.17 -16.48 -11.15
N VAL A 88 6.00 -16.26 -10.56
CA VAL A 88 5.09 -17.29 -10.05
C VAL A 88 3.82 -17.32 -10.90
N VAL A 89 3.05 -18.42 -10.82
CA VAL A 89 1.71 -18.49 -11.45
C VAL A 89 0.79 -17.41 -10.85
N VAL A 90 -0.03 -16.80 -11.71
CA VAL A 90 -0.90 -15.65 -11.40
C VAL A 90 -1.81 -15.91 -10.19
N GLU A 91 -2.32 -17.13 -10.04
CA GLU A 91 -3.20 -17.50 -8.91
C GLU A 91 -2.47 -17.39 -7.57
N TRP A 92 -1.25 -17.92 -7.48
CA TRP A 92 -0.43 -17.83 -6.27
C TRP A 92 0.00 -16.39 -5.98
N GLN A 93 0.33 -15.61 -7.01
CA GLN A 93 0.64 -14.19 -6.87
C GLN A 93 -0.55 -13.42 -6.26
N ALA A 94 -1.77 -13.66 -6.74
CA ALA A 94 -2.98 -13.01 -6.24
C ALA A 94 -3.27 -13.39 -4.78
N LEU A 95 -3.10 -14.67 -4.41
CA LEU A 95 -3.27 -15.13 -3.03
C LEU A 95 -2.24 -14.53 -2.08
N MET A 96 -0.97 -14.43 -2.49
CA MET A 96 0.05 -13.75 -1.70
C MET A 96 -0.28 -12.27 -1.51
N LEU A 97 -0.69 -11.57 -2.56
CA LEU A 97 -1.09 -10.16 -2.48
C LEU A 97 -2.28 -9.98 -1.52
N LEU A 98 -3.29 -10.84 -1.61
CA LEU A 98 -4.44 -10.84 -0.71
C LEU A 98 -4.02 -11.06 0.75
N SER A 99 -3.13 -12.02 1.01
CA SER A 99 -2.60 -12.28 2.36
C SER A 99 -1.91 -11.06 2.96
N VAL A 100 -1.13 -10.33 2.16
CA VAL A 100 -0.42 -9.13 2.59
C VAL A 100 -1.40 -7.99 2.85
N LEU A 101 -2.40 -7.78 1.99
CA LEU A 101 -3.45 -6.79 2.20
C LEU A 101 -4.26 -7.04 3.49
N ILE A 102 -4.59 -8.30 3.78
CA ILE A 102 -5.27 -8.68 5.02
C ILE A 102 -4.36 -8.43 6.24
N ALA A 103 -3.08 -8.79 6.16
CA ALA A 103 -2.14 -8.53 7.24
C ALA A 103 -1.97 -7.03 7.51
N ILE A 104 -1.88 -6.21 6.45
CA ILE A 104 -1.84 -4.75 6.53
C ILE A 104 -3.11 -4.21 7.21
N ALA A 105 -4.29 -4.66 6.77
CA ALA A 105 -5.56 -4.25 7.37
C ALA A 105 -5.60 -4.58 8.88
N MET A 106 -5.17 -5.78 9.26
CA MET A 106 -5.12 -6.21 10.66
C MET A 106 -4.17 -5.34 11.49
N ILE A 107 -2.96 -5.08 11.00
CA ILE A 107 -1.98 -4.22 11.68
C ILE A 107 -2.53 -2.81 11.86
N ASN A 108 -3.16 -2.24 10.84
CA ASN A 108 -3.71 -0.88 10.87
C ASN A 108 -4.88 -0.75 11.86
N ILE A 109 -5.76 -1.75 11.92
CA ILE A 109 -6.87 -1.78 12.89
C ILE A 109 -6.35 -1.97 14.32
N LEU A 110 -5.46 -2.93 14.55
CA LEU A 110 -4.96 -3.29 15.89
C LEU A 110 -4.14 -2.18 16.53
N CYS A 111 -3.26 -1.53 15.76
CA CYS A 111 -2.43 -0.45 16.29
C CYS A 111 -3.19 0.88 16.37
N GLY A 112 -4.14 1.12 15.46
CA GLY A 112 -5.01 2.30 15.47
C GLY A 112 -4.24 3.62 15.56
N ALA A 113 -3.08 3.71 14.91
CA ALA A 113 -2.10 4.78 15.14
C ALA A 113 -2.53 6.16 14.62
N ILE A 114 -3.36 6.19 13.58
CA ILE A 114 -3.86 7.42 12.95
C ILE A 114 -4.91 8.09 13.83
N LYS A 115 -4.75 9.41 14.03
CA LYS A 115 -5.74 10.27 14.66
C LYS A 115 -6.85 10.63 13.66
N GLY A 116 -8.10 10.50 14.10
CA GLY A 116 -9.28 10.83 13.30
C GLY A 116 -10.03 9.59 12.85
N ARG A 117 -11.32 9.51 13.25
CA ARG A 117 -12.20 8.40 12.88
C ARG A 117 -12.38 8.30 11.37
N LEU A 118 -12.54 9.43 10.68
CA LEU A 118 -12.74 9.47 9.24
C LEU A 118 -11.56 8.84 8.49
N VAL A 119 -10.32 9.24 8.78
CA VAL A 119 -9.12 8.70 8.12
C VAL A 119 -8.97 7.19 8.36
N ARG A 120 -9.25 6.72 9.58
CA ARG A 120 -9.23 5.28 9.90
C ARG A 120 -10.27 4.49 9.08
N HIS A 121 -11.49 5.03 8.93
CA HIS A 121 -12.51 4.39 8.10
C HIS A 121 -12.13 4.41 6.61
N LEU A 122 -11.50 5.48 6.12
CA LEU A 122 -11.00 5.56 4.74
C LEU A 122 -9.91 4.50 4.49
N GLU A 123 -8.94 4.37 5.38
CA GLU A 123 -7.88 3.37 5.30
C GLU A 123 -8.44 1.93 5.29
N PHE A 124 -9.40 1.66 6.18
CA PHE A 124 -10.09 0.38 6.20
C PHE A 124 -10.87 0.13 4.90
N SER A 125 -11.71 1.08 4.47
CA SER A 125 -12.53 0.94 3.28
C SER A 125 -11.71 0.73 2.00
N SER A 126 -10.61 1.48 1.83
CA SER A 126 -9.72 1.32 0.68
C SER A 126 -9.04 -0.04 0.67
N THR A 127 -8.50 -0.48 1.81
CA THR A 127 -7.84 -1.80 1.91
C THR A 127 -8.84 -2.96 1.71
N SER A 128 -10.09 -2.80 2.17
CA SER A 128 -11.17 -3.75 1.90
C SER A 128 -11.57 -3.81 0.43
N VAL A 129 -11.75 -2.66 -0.24
CA VAL A 129 -12.07 -2.61 -1.68
C VAL A 129 -10.93 -3.17 -2.52
N LEU A 130 -9.68 -2.91 -2.16
CA LEU A 130 -8.51 -3.52 -2.82
C LEU A 130 -8.50 -5.04 -2.67
N SER A 131 -8.73 -5.55 -1.46
CA SER A 131 -8.84 -7.00 -1.21
C SER A 131 -9.98 -7.66 -2.00
N LEU A 132 -11.15 -7.01 -2.05
CA LEU A 132 -12.28 -7.45 -2.87
C LEU A 132 -11.94 -7.43 -4.36
N THR A 133 -11.24 -6.40 -4.83
CA THR A 133 -10.82 -6.29 -6.24
C THR A 133 -9.88 -7.43 -6.62
N VAL A 134 -8.89 -7.75 -5.78
CA VAL A 134 -7.99 -8.90 -5.99
C VAL A 134 -8.78 -10.21 -6.03
N THR A 135 -9.76 -10.36 -5.14
CA THR A 135 -10.61 -11.56 -5.08
C THR A 135 -11.46 -11.72 -6.34
N LEU A 136 -12.10 -10.65 -6.82
CA LEU A 136 -12.85 -10.63 -8.07
C LEU A 136 -11.96 -10.93 -9.29
N ASN A 137 -10.75 -10.39 -9.30
CA ASN A 137 -9.78 -10.66 -10.36
C ASN A 137 -9.33 -12.14 -10.38
N LEU A 138 -9.21 -12.78 -9.21
CA LEU A 138 -8.89 -14.20 -9.13
C LEU A 138 -9.98 -15.08 -9.76
N TYR A 139 -11.26 -14.78 -9.52
CA TYR A 139 -12.37 -15.47 -10.19
C TYR A 139 -12.34 -15.34 -11.71
N TYR A 140 -11.90 -14.18 -12.22
CA TYR A 140 -11.71 -13.98 -13.65
C TYR A 140 -10.56 -14.83 -14.22
N VAL A 141 -9.44 -14.95 -13.51
CA VAL A 141 -8.28 -15.73 -13.93
C VAL A 141 -8.56 -17.24 -13.92
N THR A 142 -9.16 -17.77 -12.85
CA THR A 142 -9.44 -19.21 -12.71
C THR A 142 -10.61 -19.67 -13.60
N GLY A 143 -11.55 -18.76 -13.95
CA GLY A 143 -12.70 -19.04 -14.81
C GLY A 143 -12.39 -19.22 -16.31
N GLN A 144 -11.14 -19.14 -16.74
CA GLN A 144 -10.74 -19.23 -18.16
C GLN A 144 -11.04 -20.58 -18.84
N GLY A 145 -11.39 -21.62 -18.06
CA GLY A 145 -11.67 -22.98 -18.52
C GLY A 145 -13.03 -23.23 -19.17
N GLU A 146 -14.07 -22.40 -18.93
CA GLU A 146 -15.43 -22.64 -19.48
C GLU A 146 -15.88 -21.54 -20.46
N LEU A 147 -16.07 -21.92 -21.73
CA LEU A 147 -16.23 -21.02 -22.89
C LEU A 147 -17.50 -20.16 -22.87
N LEU A 148 -18.57 -20.57 -22.17
CA LEU A 148 -19.88 -19.88 -22.16
C LEU A 148 -20.00 -18.78 -21.08
N VAL A 149 -19.25 -18.88 -19.98
CA VAL A 149 -19.16 -17.82 -18.93
C VAL A 149 -18.21 -16.69 -19.36
N LYS A 150 -17.39 -16.95 -20.39
CA LYS A 150 -16.21 -16.19 -20.80
C LYS A 150 -16.48 -14.78 -21.35
N GLN A 151 -17.62 -14.53 -22.00
CA GLN A 151 -17.93 -13.22 -22.58
C GLN A 151 -18.81 -12.34 -21.68
N ALA A 152 -19.91 -12.89 -21.15
CA ALA A 152 -20.82 -12.10 -20.32
C ALA A 152 -20.33 -11.97 -18.86
N GLY A 153 -19.80 -13.06 -18.28
CA GLY A 153 -19.32 -13.06 -16.89
C GLY A 153 -18.02 -12.27 -16.72
N GLY A 154 -17.08 -12.43 -17.64
CA GLY A 154 -15.81 -11.70 -17.61
C GLY A 154 -15.97 -10.18 -17.72
N ALA A 155 -16.80 -9.73 -18.67
CA ALA A 155 -17.12 -8.32 -18.82
C ALA A 155 -17.86 -7.76 -17.58
N ALA A 156 -18.79 -8.53 -17.01
CA ALA A 156 -19.51 -8.11 -15.81
C ALA A 156 -18.58 -7.94 -14.59
N ILE A 157 -17.63 -8.86 -14.38
CA ILE A 157 -16.64 -8.75 -13.29
C ILE A 157 -15.74 -7.53 -13.50
N ALA A 158 -15.26 -7.29 -14.72
CA ALA A 158 -14.43 -6.13 -15.03
C ALA A 158 -15.17 -4.80 -14.79
N VAL A 159 -16.44 -4.73 -15.22
CA VAL A 159 -17.32 -3.57 -14.95
C VAL A 159 -17.55 -3.39 -13.46
N LEU A 160 -17.80 -4.48 -12.72
CA LEU A 160 -17.97 -4.45 -11.27
C LEU A 160 -16.73 -3.92 -10.55
N VAL A 161 -15.54 -4.40 -10.93
CA VAL A 161 -14.26 -3.92 -10.39
C VAL A 161 -14.08 -2.43 -10.68
N LEU A 162 -14.38 -1.97 -11.90
CA LEU A 162 -14.30 -0.58 -12.27
C LEU A 162 -15.25 0.30 -11.43
N LEU A 163 -16.51 -0.13 -11.28
CA LEU A 163 -17.52 0.57 -10.49
C LEU A 163 -17.14 0.66 -9.01
N LEU A 164 -16.62 -0.43 -8.42
CA LEU A 164 -16.18 -0.44 -7.03
C LEU A 164 -15.04 0.55 -6.78
N ASN A 165 -14.03 0.57 -7.65
CA ASN A 165 -12.89 1.47 -7.49
C ASN A 165 -13.26 2.93 -7.77
N LEU A 166 -14.05 3.20 -8.81
CA LEU A 166 -14.57 4.55 -9.09
C LEU A 166 -15.49 5.05 -7.96
N GLY A 167 -16.35 4.19 -7.45
CA GLY A 167 -17.23 4.50 -6.32
C GLY A 167 -16.44 4.89 -5.07
N LEU A 168 -15.38 4.14 -4.74
CA LEU A 168 -14.48 4.48 -3.63
C LEU A 168 -13.84 5.86 -3.82
N ILE A 169 -13.30 6.13 -5.01
CA ILE A 169 -12.69 7.43 -5.33
C ILE A 169 -13.72 8.55 -5.20
N ALA A 170 -14.93 8.37 -5.73
CA ALA A 170 -16.01 9.36 -5.63
C ALA A 170 -16.39 9.66 -4.17
N VAL A 171 -16.50 8.62 -3.33
CA VAL A 171 -16.74 8.78 -1.88
C VAL A 171 -15.63 9.57 -1.21
N PHE A 172 -14.36 9.29 -1.55
CA PHE A 172 -13.21 9.97 -0.97
C PHE A 172 -13.21 11.46 -1.35
N VAL A 173 -13.44 11.76 -2.63
CA VAL A 173 -13.55 13.15 -3.12
C VAL A 173 -14.71 13.87 -2.44
N ALA A 174 -15.89 13.25 -2.36
CA ALA A 174 -17.06 13.86 -1.73
C ALA A 174 -16.82 14.17 -0.24
N LEU A 175 -16.15 13.28 0.50
CA LEU A 175 -15.79 13.50 1.89
C LEU A 175 -14.77 14.63 2.07
N ILE A 176 -13.77 14.71 1.19
CA ILE A 176 -12.79 15.80 1.20
C ILE A 176 -13.46 17.14 0.91
N VAL A 177 -14.29 17.23 -0.14
CA VAL A 177 -15.02 18.45 -0.48
C VAL A 177 -15.92 18.87 0.67
N ARG A 178 -16.65 17.93 1.29
CA ARG A 178 -17.49 18.23 2.46
C ARG A 178 -16.67 18.70 3.66
N SER A 179 -15.48 18.15 3.88
CA SER A 179 -14.59 18.60 4.97
C SER A 179 -14.08 20.02 4.74
N TYR A 180 -13.74 20.39 3.50
CA TYR A 180 -13.26 21.73 3.16
C TYR A 180 -14.36 22.78 3.31
N VAL A 181 -15.57 22.48 2.82
CA VAL A 181 -16.73 23.38 2.94
C VAL A 181 -17.19 23.57 4.38
N SER A 182 -16.91 22.61 5.27
CA SER A 182 -17.25 22.71 6.69
C SER A 182 -16.23 23.51 7.51
N ASP A 183 -14.99 23.67 7.03
CA ASP A 183 -13.93 24.41 7.73
C ASP A 183 -13.98 25.92 7.41
N ASP A 184 -14.69 26.29 6.33
CA ASP A 184 -14.90 27.66 5.86
C ASP A 184 -16.19 28.31 6.43
N ARG A 185 -16.88 27.65 7.37
CA ARG A 185 -18.05 28.16 8.12
C ARG A 185 -17.77 28.24 9.61
#